data_AF-A0A4Y9UHS7-F1
#
_entry.id   AF-A0A4Y9UHS7-F1
#
_cell.length_a   1.000
_cell.length_b   1.000
_cell.length_c   1.000
_cell.angle_alpha   90.00
_cell.angle_beta   90.00
_cell.angle_gamma   90.00
#
_symmetry.space_group_name_H-M   'P 1'
#
loop_
_entity.id
_entity.type
_entity.pdbx_description
1 polymer ?
#
loop_
_entity_poly.entity_id
_entity_poly.type
_entity_poly.pdbx_seq_one_letter_code
_entity_poly.pdbx_strand_id
1 'polypeptide(L)'
;MKSRRCSPTRSDGWLFARRRCRGRRSSWTSTKLHFRTGPAFFQDDYAYILSGTCDFQRVGDPCGDLGWQQSGRAPAIEPTLKLYNAVRCTGEAPSCIKVDVFFVTGRREKEHNYETASVWTLRNLEAAGYGAVQRDHLYMREAAGIGGVDDYKSAARADIESRGFTIVANIGDQKSDLAKGHAEMTFKVPNPFYFIP
;
A
#
# COMPACT_ATOMS: atom_id res chain seq x y z
N MET A 1 16.71 36.15 25.27
CA MET A 1 16.85 36.34 23.81
C MET A 1 17.95 35.44 23.25
N LYS A 2 17.67 34.66 22.20
CA LYS A 2 18.55 34.40 21.03
C LYS A 2 17.89 33.33 20.15
N SER A 3 17.71 33.61 18.87
CA SER A 3 17.12 32.69 17.90
C SER A 3 18.17 31.72 17.34
N ARG A 4 17.73 30.55 16.86
CA ARG A 4 18.42 29.79 15.82
C ARG A 4 17.38 29.34 14.79
N ARG A 5 17.58 29.73 13.53
CA ARG A 5 16.83 29.22 12.37
C ARG A 5 17.61 28.06 11.76
N CYS A 6 16.93 27.11 11.11
CA CYS A 6 17.53 26.22 10.13
C CYS A 6 16.71 26.26 8.83
N SER A 7 17.39 26.35 7.70
CA SER A 7 16.85 26.40 6.33
C SER A 7 18.02 26.08 5.35
N PRO A 8 17.77 25.74 4.08
CA PRO A 8 17.05 24.52 3.71
C PRO A 8 17.81 23.69 2.65
N THR A 9 17.88 22.38 2.86
CA THR A 9 18.17 21.36 1.83
C THR A 9 17.09 20.30 1.96
N ARG A 10 16.18 20.18 0.98
CA ARG A 10 14.88 19.51 1.18
C ARG A 10 14.48 18.61 0.01
N SER A 11 13.97 17.44 0.36
CA SER A 11 13.52 16.33 -0.49
C SER A 11 12.46 15.51 0.26
N ASP A 12 11.95 14.43 -0.36
CA ASP A 12 11.48 13.18 0.30
C ASP A 12 10.08 13.09 0.96
N GLY A 13 9.73 11.84 1.37
CA GLY A 13 8.92 11.45 2.55
C GLY A 13 7.77 10.42 2.32
N TRP A 14 7.72 9.30 3.07
CA TRP A 14 6.74 8.18 2.96
C TRP A 14 5.47 8.41 3.84
N LEU A 15 4.28 7.76 3.73
CA LEU A 15 3.14 8.03 4.68
C LEU A 15 3.58 7.70 6.12
N PHE A 16 3.12 8.35 7.22
CA PHE A 16 3.28 7.78 8.59
C PHE A 16 2.26 8.19 9.69
N ALA A 17 1.16 7.46 9.92
CA ALA A 17 -0.01 7.85 10.76
C ALA A 17 0.03 7.60 12.32
N ARG A 18 0.28 8.62 13.19
CA ARG A 18 0.60 8.52 14.65
C ARG A 18 -0.53 8.85 15.65
N ARG A 19 -0.98 7.94 16.53
CA ARG A 19 -2.10 8.22 17.48
C ARG A 19 -1.76 9.32 18.51
N ARG A 20 -2.63 10.33 18.67
CA ARG A 20 -2.49 11.44 19.64
C ARG A 20 -2.61 10.99 21.11
N CYS A 21 -1.47 10.64 21.71
CA CYS A 21 -1.25 10.71 23.16
C CYS A 21 0.05 11.47 23.46
N ARG A 22 0.19 12.04 24.68
CA ARG A 22 1.47 12.60 25.15
C ARG A 22 2.50 11.46 25.21
N GLY A 23 3.54 11.52 24.37
CA GLY A 23 4.67 10.57 24.42
C GLY A 23 4.91 9.66 23.21
N ARG A 24 4.80 10.19 21.97
CA ARG A 24 5.48 9.69 20.73
C ARG A 24 5.44 8.18 20.42
N ARG A 25 4.72 7.79 19.36
CA ARG A 25 5.08 6.64 18.49
C ARG A 25 4.93 7.00 17.02
N SER A 26 5.66 6.31 16.14
CA SER A 26 5.63 6.48 14.66
C SER A 26 4.73 5.40 14.02
N SER A 27 4.71 5.32 12.68
CA SER A 27 3.56 4.78 11.91
C SER A 27 3.61 4.71 10.33
N TRP A 28 4.73 4.36 9.66
CA TRP A 28 5.06 4.74 8.26
C TRP A 28 4.28 3.81 7.25
N THR A 29 3.18 4.30 6.63
CA THR A 29 2.10 3.61 5.84
C THR A 29 2.35 3.55 4.32
N SER A 30 1.57 2.78 3.53
CA SER A 30 1.86 2.54 2.10
C SER A 30 0.65 2.37 1.17
N THR A 31 0.76 2.87 -0.06
CA THR A 31 -0.25 2.71 -1.13
C THR A 31 0.30 1.86 -2.28
N LYS A 32 -0.42 0.78 -2.62
CA LYS A 32 -0.22 -0.11 -3.80
C LYS A 32 1.19 -0.67 -4.12
N LEU A 33 2.15 -0.64 -3.19
CA LEU A 33 3.57 -1.00 -3.43
C LEU A 33 4.08 -2.31 -2.80
N HIS A 34 3.16 -3.18 -2.39
CA HIS A 34 3.50 -4.37 -1.61
C HIS A 34 3.98 -5.55 -2.46
N PHE A 35 3.44 -5.67 -3.68
CA PHE A 35 3.55 -6.87 -4.51
C PHE A 35 4.02 -6.56 -5.92
N ARG A 36 4.89 -7.43 -6.45
CA ARG A 36 5.35 -7.38 -7.85
C ARG A 36 4.23 -7.92 -8.75
N THR A 37 3.66 -7.06 -9.59
CA THR A 37 2.71 -7.44 -10.66
C THR A 37 3.39 -8.10 -11.86
N GLY A 38 4.71 -7.94 -12.00
CA GLY A 38 5.52 -8.44 -13.11
C GLY A 38 5.20 -9.87 -13.60
N PRO A 39 5.05 -10.90 -12.75
CA PRO A 39 4.76 -12.26 -13.21
C PRO A 39 3.50 -12.38 -14.08
N ALA A 40 2.45 -11.62 -13.79
CA ALA A 40 1.25 -11.57 -14.62
C ALA A 40 1.52 -10.79 -15.93
N PHE A 41 2.11 -9.59 -15.83
CA PHE A 41 2.44 -8.79 -17.01
C PHE A 41 3.42 -9.48 -17.98
N PHE A 42 4.33 -10.34 -17.51
CA PHE A 42 5.20 -11.13 -18.38
C PHE A 42 4.49 -12.35 -19.01
N GLN A 43 3.43 -12.88 -18.39
CA GLN A 43 2.60 -13.94 -18.98
C GLN A 43 1.68 -13.37 -20.08
N ASP A 44 1.15 -12.15 -19.87
CA ASP A 44 0.17 -11.49 -20.75
C ASP A 44 0.80 -10.57 -21.83
N ASP A 45 2.13 -10.61 -22.03
CA ASP A 45 2.90 -9.68 -22.87
C ASP A 45 2.48 -8.20 -22.67
N TYR A 46 2.47 -7.79 -21.40
CA TYR A 46 2.07 -6.48 -20.89
C TYR A 46 0.60 -6.06 -21.13
N ALA A 47 -0.25 -6.94 -21.66
CA ALA A 47 -1.69 -6.69 -21.71
C ALA A 47 -2.30 -6.61 -20.30
N TYR A 48 -3.49 -5.98 -20.19
CA TYR A 48 -4.27 -5.95 -18.95
C TYR A 48 -5.56 -6.74 -19.13
N ILE A 49 -5.54 -8.00 -18.69
CA ILE A 49 -6.68 -8.93 -18.78
C ILE A 49 -7.45 -8.86 -17.45
N LEU A 50 -8.66 -8.29 -17.45
CA LEU A 50 -9.43 -8.08 -16.22
C LEU A 50 -9.90 -9.38 -15.55
N SER A 51 -10.27 -10.38 -16.35
CA SER A 51 -10.97 -11.59 -15.91
C SER A 51 -10.47 -12.84 -16.62
N GLY A 52 -10.22 -13.88 -15.84
CA GLY A 52 -9.71 -15.18 -16.28
C GLY A 52 -9.18 -15.94 -15.06
N THR A 53 -8.80 -17.20 -15.26
CA THR A 53 -7.89 -17.86 -14.32
C THR A 53 -6.51 -17.20 -14.38
N CYS A 54 -5.64 -17.52 -13.44
CA CYS A 54 -4.21 -17.36 -13.61
C CYS A 54 -3.52 -18.41 -12.74
N ASP A 55 -3.23 -19.58 -13.30
CA ASP A 55 -2.63 -20.71 -12.59
C ASP A 55 -1.15 -20.92 -12.95
N PHE A 56 -0.73 -20.47 -14.13
CA PHE A 56 0.57 -20.72 -14.79
C PHE A 56 0.74 -22.20 -15.26
N GLN A 57 -0.34 -22.88 -15.63
CA GLN A 57 -0.28 -24.25 -16.15
C GLN A 57 0.36 -24.35 -17.54
N ARG A 58 0.28 -23.30 -18.36
CA ARG A 58 0.92 -23.24 -19.70
C ARG A 58 1.50 -21.85 -19.97
N VAL A 59 2.51 -21.81 -20.82
CA VAL A 59 3.05 -20.56 -21.38
C VAL A 59 2.07 -20.05 -22.43
N GLY A 60 1.59 -18.82 -22.27
CA GLY A 60 0.62 -18.18 -23.18
C GLY A 60 -0.87 -18.34 -22.82
N ASP A 61 -1.21 -19.09 -21.77
CA ASP A 61 -2.56 -19.04 -21.19
C ASP A 61 -2.73 -17.69 -20.43
N PRO A 62 -3.83 -16.94 -20.64
CA PRO A 62 -3.98 -15.57 -20.13
C PRO A 62 -4.17 -15.50 -18.60
N CYS A 63 -3.50 -14.55 -17.94
CA CYS A 63 -3.46 -14.36 -16.49
C CYS A 63 -4.42 -13.25 -16.02
N GLY A 64 -5.71 -13.56 -15.90
CA GLY A 64 -6.71 -12.60 -15.46
C GLY A 64 -6.38 -11.95 -14.11
N ASP A 65 -6.33 -10.61 -14.04
CA ASP A 65 -5.92 -9.81 -12.88
C ASP A 65 -6.68 -10.20 -11.59
N LEU A 66 -7.99 -10.42 -11.68
CA LEU A 66 -8.78 -10.91 -10.53
C LEU A 66 -8.33 -12.32 -10.06
N GLY A 67 -8.05 -13.24 -10.98
CA GLY A 67 -7.55 -14.58 -10.67
C GLY A 67 -6.12 -14.56 -10.10
N TRP A 68 -5.24 -13.72 -10.67
CA TRP A 68 -3.90 -13.49 -10.14
C TRP A 68 -3.93 -12.94 -8.71
N GLN A 69 -4.74 -11.90 -8.47
CA GLN A 69 -4.91 -11.31 -7.14
C GLN A 69 -5.49 -12.31 -6.13
N GLN A 70 -6.51 -13.08 -6.52
CA GLN A 70 -7.11 -14.10 -5.66
C GLN A 70 -6.15 -15.23 -5.32
N SER A 71 -5.28 -15.63 -6.28
CA SER A 71 -4.34 -16.75 -6.10
C SER A 71 -3.39 -16.57 -4.91
N GLY A 72 -3.15 -15.35 -4.45
CA GLY A 72 -2.37 -15.10 -3.23
C GLY A 72 -0.86 -15.41 -3.37
N ARG A 73 -0.33 -15.36 -4.59
CA ARG A 73 1.07 -15.69 -4.93
C ARG A 73 1.92 -14.49 -5.38
N ALA A 74 1.42 -13.25 -5.29
CA ALA A 74 2.13 -12.08 -5.80
C ALA A 74 3.28 -11.68 -4.85
N PRO A 75 4.56 -11.85 -5.23
CA PRO A 75 5.68 -11.79 -4.29
C PRO A 75 5.98 -10.35 -3.86
N ALA A 76 6.63 -10.20 -2.71
CA ALA A 76 6.97 -8.88 -2.17
C ALA A 76 7.85 -8.05 -3.12
N ILE A 77 7.65 -6.73 -3.12
CA ILE A 77 8.69 -5.79 -3.53
C ILE A 77 9.69 -5.70 -2.37
N GLU A 78 10.86 -6.31 -2.53
CA GLU A 78 11.84 -6.51 -1.45
C GLU A 78 12.22 -5.21 -0.70
N PRO A 79 12.51 -4.07 -1.36
CA PRO A 79 12.72 -2.81 -0.64
C PRO A 79 11.54 -2.37 0.23
N THR A 80 10.30 -2.59 -0.22
CA THR A 80 9.08 -2.29 0.56
C THR A 80 8.94 -3.20 1.77
N LEU A 81 9.25 -4.50 1.63
CA LEU A 81 9.23 -5.46 2.74
C LEU A 81 10.34 -5.19 3.77
N LYS A 82 11.56 -4.89 3.29
CA LYS A 82 12.68 -4.51 4.15
C LYS A 82 12.34 -3.24 4.94
N LEU A 83 11.72 -2.26 4.28
CA LEU A 83 11.22 -1.05 4.94
C LEU A 83 10.14 -1.40 5.99
N TYR A 84 9.12 -2.19 5.63
CA TYR A 84 8.05 -2.63 6.54
C TYR A 84 8.61 -3.29 7.81
N ASN A 85 9.57 -4.20 7.66
CA ASN A 85 10.16 -4.92 8.79
C ASN A 85 10.99 -4.01 9.69
N ALA A 86 11.84 -3.15 9.13
CA ALA A 86 12.62 -2.18 9.90
C ALA A 86 11.72 -1.26 10.74
N VAL A 87 10.56 -0.85 10.20
CA VAL A 87 9.65 0.04 10.93
C VAL A 87 8.75 -0.71 11.93
N ARG A 88 8.22 -1.89 11.58
CA ARG A 88 7.47 -2.75 12.54
C ARG A 88 8.34 -3.29 13.68
N CYS A 89 9.66 -3.09 13.62
CA CYS A 89 10.68 -3.65 14.49
C CYS A 89 10.73 -5.18 14.41
N THR A 90 10.49 -5.75 13.23
CA THR A 90 10.47 -7.20 12.99
C THR A 90 11.90 -7.74 13.00
N GLY A 91 12.30 -8.39 14.10
CA GLY A 91 13.67 -8.89 14.30
C GLY A 91 14.66 -7.84 14.81
N GLU A 92 14.20 -6.64 15.17
CA GLU A 92 15.03 -5.52 15.61
C GLU A 92 15.22 -5.46 17.13
N ALA A 93 16.23 -4.71 17.57
CA ALA A 93 16.56 -4.55 18.99
C ALA A 93 15.47 -3.79 19.79
N PRO A 94 15.39 -3.97 21.14
CA PRO A 94 14.31 -3.42 21.97
C PRO A 94 14.16 -1.88 21.99
N SER A 95 15.13 -1.14 21.45
CA SER A 95 15.12 0.33 21.34
C SER A 95 14.33 0.86 20.13
N CYS A 96 13.89 -0.01 19.22
CA CYS A 96 13.19 0.38 17.99
C CYS A 96 11.81 1.03 18.27
N ILE A 97 11.57 2.22 17.70
CA ILE A 97 10.30 2.94 17.85
C ILE A 97 9.27 2.37 16.88
N LYS A 98 8.51 1.38 17.37
CA LYS A 98 7.49 0.68 16.57
C LYS A 98 6.47 1.61 15.92
N VAL A 99 6.06 1.18 14.73
CA VAL A 99 5.36 1.93 13.70
C VAL A 99 4.12 1.18 13.23
N ASP A 100 2.91 1.72 13.36
CA ASP A 100 1.70 1.14 12.74
C ASP A 100 1.56 1.47 11.25
N VAL A 101 1.31 0.46 10.41
CA VAL A 101 1.36 0.57 8.94
C VAL A 101 -0.03 0.30 8.36
N PHE A 102 -0.58 1.30 7.68
CA PHE A 102 -1.83 1.23 6.92
C PHE A 102 -1.59 0.97 5.44
N PHE A 103 -2.33 0.02 4.88
CA PHE A 103 -2.32 -0.41 3.50
C PHE A 103 -3.56 0.17 2.82
N VAL A 104 -3.39 1.15 1.94
CA VAL A 104 -4.49 1.72 1.15
C VAL A 104 -4.40 1.18 -0.28
N THR A 105 -5.49 0.67 -0.84
CA THR A 105 -5.47 0.04 -2.17
C THR A 105 -6.66 0.42 -3.05
N GLY A 106 -6.39 0.55 -4.36
CA GLY A 106 -7.42 0.76 -5.37
C GLY A 106 -8.22 -0.50 -5.72
N ARG A 107 -7.87 -1.67 -5.15
CA ARG A 107 -8.66 -2.91 -5.27
C ARG A 107 -10.07 -2.67 -4.73
N ARG A 108 -11.09 -2.95 -5.53
CA ARG A 108 -12.49 -2.89 -5.11
C ARG A 108 -12.79 -4.08 -4.19
N GLU A 109 -13.49 -3.86 -3.09
CA GLU A 109 -14.01 -4.87 -2.16
C GLU A 109 -15.22 -5.58 -2.81
N LYS A 110 -14.98 -6.26 -3.92
CA LYS A 110 -15.95 -7.07 -4.66
C LYS A 110 -15.61 -8.54 -4.48
N GLU A 111 -16.62 -9.38 -4.42
CA GLU A 111 -16.45 -10.83 -4.43
C GLU A 111 -15.96 -11.34 -5.80
N HIS A 112 -15.07 -12.33 -5.78
CA HIS A 112 -14.70 -13.14 -6.94
C HIS A 112 -14.54 -14.59 -6.48
N ASN A 113 -15.18 -15.53 -7.17
CA ASN A 113 -15.17 -16.96 -6.86
C ASN A 113 -15.39 -17.26 -5.35
N TYR A 114 -16.46 -16.71 -4.77
CA TYR A 114 -16.88 -16.90 -3.37
C TYR A 114 -15.92 -16.38 -2.29
N GLU A 115 -14.99 -15.49 -2.64
CA GLU A 115 -14.08 -14.84 -1.71
C GLU A 115 -14.10 -13.31 -1.91
N THR A 116 -13.85 -12.53 -0.87
CA THR A 116 -13.82 -11.05 -0.95
C THR A 116 -12.39 -10.51 -1.03
N ALA A 117 -12.22 -9.37 -1.69
CA ALA A 117 -10.90 -8.89 -2.07
C ALA A 117 -9.96 -8.57 -0.90
N SER A 118 -10.47 -8.20 0.28
CA SER A 118 -9.65 -8.05 1.48
C SER A 118 -9.10 -9.38 2.00
N VAL A 119 -9.84 -10.50 1.88
CA VAL A 119 -9.40 -11.81 2.38
C VAL A 119 -8.16 -12.30 1.62
N TRP A 120 -8.21 -12.36 0.29
CA TRP A 120 -7.03 -12.75 -0.49
C TRP A 120 -5.90 -11.71 -0.43
N THR A 121 -6.23 -10.43 -0.22
CA THR A 121 -5.20 -9.39 -0.01
C THR A 121 -4.45 -9.58 1.30
N LEU A 122 -5.15 -9.91 2.40
CA LEU A 122 -4.53 -10.23 3.69
C LEU A 122 -3.70 -11.53 3.62
N ARG A 123 -4.23 -12.59 3.00
CA ARG A 123 -3.49 -13.83 2.72
C ARG A 123 -2.18 -13.56 1.96
N ASN A 124 -2.23 -12.74 0.90
CA ASN A 124 -1.05 -12.40 0.11
C ASN A 124 -0.07 -11.47 0.87
N LEU A 125 -0.55 -10.63 1.79
CA LEU A 125 0.33 -9.82 2.66
C LEU A 125 1.14 -10.73 3.59
N GLU A 126 0.46 -11.62 4.30
CA GLU A 126 1.09 -12.55 5.24
C GLU A 126 2.05 -13.52 4.53
N ALA A 127 1.62 -14.15 3.43
CA ALA A 127 2.46 -15.05 2.63
C ALA A 127 3.69 -14.35 2.01
N ALA A 128 3.60 -13.04 1.74
CA ALA A 128 4.73 -12.23 1.26
C ALA A 128 5.59 -11.63 2.39
N GLY A 129 5.40 -12.06 3.65
CA GLY A 129 6.21 -11.65 4.80
C GLY A 129 5.75 -10.38 5.52
N TYR A 130 4.66 -9.73 5.07
CA TYR A 130 4.01 -8.65 5.83
C TYR A 130 3.14 -9.27 6.93
N GLY A 131 3.78 -9.76 7.99
CA GLY A 131 3.13 -10.61 9.00
C GLY A 131 1.88 -9.99 9.66
N ALA A 132 0.83 -10.81 9.78
CA ALA A 132 -0.42 -10.58 10.51
C ALA A 132 -0.99 -9.14 10.46
N VAL A 133 -1.15 -8.59 9.24
CA VAL A 133 -1.81 -7.29 9.02
C VAL A 133 -3.28 -7.39 9.44
N GLN A 134 -3.73 -6.46 10.26
CA GLN A 134 -5.10 -6.45 10.79
C GLN A 134 -6.09 -5.84 9.79
N ARG A 135 -7.36 -6.27 9.81
CA ARG A 135 -8.38 -5.81 8.83
C ARG A 135 -8.67 -4.31 8.90
N ASP A 136 -8.46 -3.67 10.07
CA ASP A 136 -8.58 -2.22 10.27
C ASP A 136 -7.34 -1.43 9.80
N HIS A 137 -6.28 -2.13 9.38
CA HIS A 137 -5.09 -1.57 8.75
C HIS A 137 -5.11 -1.74 7.21
N LEU A 138 -6.15 -2.37 6.64
CA LEU A 138 -6.35 -2.53 5.19
C LEU A 138 -7.58 -1.75 4.71
N TYR A 139 -7.34 -0.67 3.96
CA TYR A 139 -8.37 0.12 3.29
C TYR A 139 -8.53 -0.38 1.85
N MET A 140 -9.71 -0.93 1.56
CA MET A 140 -10.15 -1.35 0.23
C MET A 140 -11.08 -0.29 -0.37
N ARG A 141 -11.11 -0.17 -1.70
CA ARG A 141 -12.08 0.70 -2.40
C ARG A 141 -13.45 0.04 -2.40
N GLU A 142 -14.53 0.81 -2.37
CA GLU A 142 -15.89 0.27 -2.39
C GLU A 142 -16.18 -0.57 -3.66
N ALA A 143 -17.01 -1.62 -3.51
CA ALA A 143 -17.45 -2.48 -4.61
C ALA A 143 -18.02 -1.68 -5.79
N ALA A 144 -19.01 -0.83 -5.51
CA ALA A 144 -19.76 -0.04 -6.49
C ALA A 144 -19.29 1.43 -6.61
N GLY A 145 -18.25 1.83 -5.87
CA GLY A 145 -17.85 3.24 -5.73
C GLY A 145 -17.67 3.99 -7.05
N ILE A 146 -18.33 5.15 -7.15
CA ILE A 146 -18.33 6.10 -8.27
C ILE A 146 -17.67 7.41 -7.83
N GLY A 147 -16.38 7.54 -8.12
CA GLY A 147 -15.54 8.67 -7.70
C GLY A 147 -14.06 8.41 -7.96
N GLY A 148 -13.21 9.43 -7.79
CA GLY A 148 -11.78 9.34 -8.04
C GLY A 148 -11.08 8.26 -7.21
N VAL A 149 -10.03 7.66 -7.79
CA VAL A 149 -9.15 6.75 -7.03
C VAL A 149 -8.38 7.52 -5.95
N ASP A 150 -8.07 8.78 -6.22
CA ASP A 150 -7.43 9.74 -5.34
C ASP A 150 -8.38 10.35 -4.30
N ASP A 151 -9.64 10.62 -4.65
CA ASP A 151 -10.70 11.01 -3.70
C ASP A 151 -10.83 9.96 -2.59
N TYR A 152 -11.04 8.71 -3.00
CA TYR A 152 -11.13 7.56 -2.10
C TYR A 152 -9.88 7.43 -1.21
N LYS A 153 -8.67 7.59 -1.78
CA LYS A 153 -7.42 7.51 -1.00
C LYS A 153 -7.26 8.68 -0.04
N SER A 154 -7.74 9.88 -0.38
CA SER A 154 -7.72 11.02 0.54
C SER A 154 -8.74 10.85 1.67
N ALA A 155 -9.93 10.33 1.38
CA ALA A 155 -10.91 9.97 2.41
C ALA A 155 -10.35 8.90 3.38
N ALA A 156 -9.66 7.88 2.86
CA ALA A 156 -9.00 6.87 3.70
C ALA A 156 -7.92 7.48 4.61
N ARG A 157 -7.12 8.45 4.13
CA ARG A 157 -6.14 9.17 4.97
C ARG A 157 -6.81 10.10 5.99
N ALA A 158 -7.89 10.78 5.61
CA ALA A 158 -8.68 11.61 6.53
C ALA A 158 -9.32 10.78 7.65
N ASP A 159 -9.85 9.59 7.35
CA ASP A 159 -10.32 8.64 8.35
C ASP A 159 -9.20 8.21 9.30
N ILE A 160 -8.04 7.83 8.77
CA ILE A 160 -6.84 7.52 9.57
C ILE A 160 -6.49 8.70 10.51
N GLU A 161 -6.45 9.94 10.02
CA GLU A 161 -6.24 11.13 10.85
C GLU A 161 -7.34 11.30 11.93
N SER A 162 -8.60 11.04 11.58
CA SER A 162 -9.75 11.10 12.50
C SER A 162 -9.68 10.08 13.63
N ARG A 163 -9.14 8.87 13.35
CA ARG A 163 -8.76 7.83 14.32
C ARG A 163 -7.58 8.26 15.22
N GLY A 164 -7.18 9.52 15.13
CA GLY A 164 -6.20 10.22 15.94
C GLY A 164 -4.79 10.21 15.35
N PHE A 165 -4.60 9.70 14.13
CA PHE A 165 -3.28 9.30 13.62
C PHE A 165 -2.61 10.35 12.67
N THR A 166 -1.67 11.17 13.13
CA THR A 166 -0.93 12.19 12.31
C THR A 166 -0.02 11.55 11.24
N ILE A 167 -0.16 11.84 9.94
CA ILE A 167 0.52 11.11 8.84
C ILE A 167 1.83 11.76 8.35
N VAL A 168 3.00 11.24 8.74
CA VAL A 168 4.31 11.88 8.53
C VAL A 168 5.00 11.71 7.14
N ALA A 169 4.21 11.75 6.05
CA ALA A 169 4.55 12.04 4.62
C ALA A 169 3.68 11.24 3.59
N ASN A 170 4.13 10.73 2.41
CA ASN A 170 3.29 9.88 1.51
C ASN A 170 4.02 8.81 0.61
N ILE A 171 3.50 7.59 0.40
CA ILE A 171 4.02 6.56 -0.56
C ILE A 171 3.00 6.22 -1.67
N GLY A 172 3.48 6.13 -2.92
CA GLY A 172 2.73 5.52 -4.01
C GLY A 172 3.50 5.23 -5.30
N ASP A 173 2.90 4.39 -6.15
CA ASP A 173 3.35 4.12 -7.53
C ASP A 173 2.61 5.00 -8.57
N GLN A 174 1.53 5.68 -8.18
CA GLN A 174 0.68 6.53 -9.02
C GLN A 174 0.53 7.95 -8.45
N LYS A 175 0.16 8.91 -9.30
CA LYS A 175 -0.18 10.27 -8.84
C LYS A 175 -1.38 10.26 -7.87
N SER A 176 -2.34 9.37 -8.09
CA SER A 176 -3.54 9.21 -7.24
C SER A 176 -3.25 8.74 -5.81
N ASP A 177 -2.06 8.20 -5.53
CA ASP A 177 -1.61 7.89 -4.17
C ASP A 177 -1.18 9.15 -3.42
N LEU A 178 -0.48 10.04 -4.12
CA LEU A 178 0.24 11.18 -3.54
C LEU A 178 -0.58 12.48 -3.53
N ALA A 179 -1.58 12.58 -4.41
CA ALA A 179 -2.48 13.73 -4.53
C ALA A 179 -3.30 13.97 -3.24
N LYS A 180 -3.78 15.21 -3.07
CA LYS A 180 -4.73 15.65 -2.03
C LYS A 180 -4.22 15.62 -0.56
N GLY A 181 -2.93 15.39 -0.32
CA GLY A 181 -2.29 15.69 0.97
C GLY A 181 -2.54 14.65 2.08
N HIS A 182 -2.81 15.10 3.31
CA HIS A 182 -2.82 14.30 4.55
C HIS A 182 -1.46 13.60 4.77
N ALA A 183 -0.40 14.40 4.73
CA ALA A 183 0.98 13.97 4.55
C ALA A 183 1.97 15.09 4.93
N GLU A 184 2.97 14.83 5.77
CA GLU A 184 4.03 15.83 6.08
C GLU A 184 5.01 16.11 4.92
N MET A 185 5.02 15.33 3.82
CA MET A 185 6.01 15.33 2.70
C MET A 185 5.61 14.24 1.64
N THR A 186 6.41 13.88 0.62
CA THR A 186 6.01 12.90 -0.44
C THR A 186 7.13 12.05 -1.11
N PHE A 187 6.86 10.76 -1.40
CA PHE A 187 7.72 9.83 -2.16
C PHE A 187 6.96 9.06 -3.26
N LYS A 188 7.43 9.19 -4.51
CA LYS A 188 6.96 8.45 -5.69
C LYS A 188 7.92 7.32 -6.05
N VAL A 189 7.43 6.08 -6.10
CA VAL A 189 8.21 4.93 -6.61
C VAL A 189 7.96 4.80 -8.13
N PRO A 190 8.97 4.41 -8.95
CA PRO A 190 8.75 4.10 -10.36
C PRO A 190 7.83 2.88 -10.55
N ASN A 191 6.91 3.01 -11.50
CA ASN A 191 6.18 1.91 -12.11
C ASN A 191 6.04 2.23 -13.60
N PRO A 192 6.67 1.46 -14.51
CA PRO A 192 6.59 1.68 -15.96
C PRO A 192 5.41 0.96 -16.63
N PHE A 193 4.72 0.04 -15.93
CA PHE A 193 3.79 -0.91 -16.55
C PHE A 193 2.40 -0.32 -16.82
N TYR A 194 1.93 0.62 -16.00
CA TYR A 194 0.63 1.27 -16.20
C TYR A 194 0.55 2.63 -15.51
N PHE A 195 -0.37 3.47 -15.99
CA PHE A 195 -0.70 4.78 -15.43
C PHE A 195 -2.20 4.83 -15.07
N ILE A 196 -2.52 5.45 -13.93
CA ILE A 196 -3.89 5.85 -13.58
C ILE A 196 -4.00 7.37 -13.81
N PRO A 197 -4.84 7.82 -14.77
CA PRO A 197 -5.16 9.23 -14.98
C PRO A 197 -5.61 9.96 -13.71
#